data_AF-A0A9Y2EEE6-F1
#
_entry.id   AF-A0A9Y2EEE6-F1
#
_cell.length_a   1.000
_cell.length_b   1.000
_cell.length_c   1.000
_cell.angle_alpha   90.00
_cell.angle_beta   90.00
_cell.angle_gamma   90.00
#
_symmetry.space_group_name_H-M   'P 1'
#
loop_
_entity.id
_entity.type
_entity.pdbx_description
1 polymer ?
#
loop_
_entity_poly.entity_id
_entity_poly.type
_entity_poly.pdbx_seq_one_letter_code
_entity_poly.pdbx_strand_id
1 'polypeptide(L)'
;MGLSIRFYLFAEDGIQAISQRVMGLIRGKDAMPQYAGTKQRIADVIVENEGRKPVRIERVQGSYLTFEEKGQVHSDLVASGFAALETGMALADALKKPHAKIVDITPQLNTSQTLSLRAACDPV
;
A
#
# COMPACT_ATOMS: atom_id res chain seq x y z
N MET A 1 -0.97 -9.88 -12.78
CA MET A 1 -0.04 -10.28 -11.70
C MET A 1 -0.28 -9.39 -10.49
N GLY A 2 -0.50 -9.97 -9.32
CA GLY A 2 -0.79 -9.22 -8.08
C GLY A 2 0.20 -9.55 -6.98
N LEU A 3 0.49 -8.61 -6.08
CA LEU A 3 1.31 -8.86 -4.90
C LEU A 3 0.39 -9.13 -3.69
N SER A 4 0.83 -9.99 -2.78
CA SER A 4 0.19 -10.17 -1.47
C SER A 4 1.27 -10.29 -0.40
N ILE A 5 0.96 -9.90 0.83
CA ILE A 5 1.87 -10.12 1.97
C ILE A 5 1.38 -11.30 2.80
N ARG A 6 2.33 -12.09 3.28
CA ARG A 6 2.11 -13.12 4.29
C ARG A 6 2.92 -12.81 5.52
N PHE A 7 2.29 -12.95 6.68
CA PHE A 7 2.89 -12.69 7.98
C PHE A 7 3.14 -13.99 8.70
N TYR A 8 4.38 -14.19 9.14
CA TYR A 8 4.80 -15.35 9.88
C TYR A 8 5.39 -14.94 11.21
N LEU A 9 4.99 -15.63 12.27
CA LEU A 9 5.53 -15.49 13.62
C LEU A 9 6.41 -16.70 13.92
N PHE A 10 7.62 -16.46 14.42
CA PHE A 10 8.54 -17.50 14.85
C PHE A 10 8.31 -17.76 16.33
N ALA A 11 7.51 -18.77 16.62
CA ALA A 11 7.26 -19.27 17.96
C ALA A 11 8.32 -20.33 18.33
N GLU A 12 8.36 -20.73 19.60
CA GLU A 12 9.27 -21.78 20.07
C GLU A 12 8.99 -23.14 19.41
N ASP A 13 7.71 -23.43 19.12
CA ASP A 13 7.23 -24.67 18.51
C ASP A 13 7.26 -24.66 16.97
N GLY A 14 7.63 -23.53 16.36
CA GLY A 14 7.80 -23.42 14.92
C GLY A 14 7.29 -22.10 14.32
N ILE A 15 7.00 -22.13 13.03
CA ILE A 15 6.56 -20.94 12.27
C ILE A 15 5.05 -20.96 12.14
N GLN A 16 4.38 -19.90 12.62
CA GLN A 16 2.93 -19.76 12.57
C GLN A 16 2.53 -18.67 11.57
N ALA A 17 1.59 -18.96 10.67
CA ALA A 17 1.03 -17.94 9.78
C ALA A 17 -0.02 -17.11 10.52
N ILE A 18 0.19 -15.80 10.60
CA ILE A 18 -0.66 -14.87 11.36
C ILE A 18 -1.36 -13.82 10.50
N SER A 19 -1.31 -13.93 9.16
CA SER A 19 -1.80 -12.88 8.24
C SER A 19 -3.25 -12.43 8.50
N GLN A 20 -4.13 -13.34 8.88
CA GLN A 20 -5.54 -13.01 9.16
C GLN A 20 -5.72 -12.27 10.50
N ARG A 21 -4.83 -12.52 11.46
CA ARG A 21 -4.88 -11.95 12.80
C ARG A 21 -4.13 -10.64 12.91
N VAL A 22 -3.09 -10.44 12.10
CA VAL A 22 -2.22 -9.25 12.18
C VAL A 22 -3.02 -7.95 12.05
N MET A 23 -4.04 -7.92 11.20
CA MET A 23 -4.91 -6.74 11.06
C MET A 23 -5.74 -6.46 12.32
N GLY A 24 -6.17 -7.50 13.02
CA GLY A 24 -6.83 -7.37 14.32
C GLY A 24 -5.86 -6.88 15.39
N LEU A 25 -4.64 -7.43 15.40
CA LEU A 25 -3.59 -7.07 16.36
C LEU A 25 -3.15 -5.61 16.21
N ILE A 26 -2.92 -5.16 14.97
CA ILE A 26 -2.55 -3.77 14.66
C ILE A 26 -3.66 -2.79 15.05
N ARG A 27 -4.92 -3.15 14.82
CA ARG A 27 -6.07 -2.30 15.12
C ARG A 27 -6.48 -2.36 16.59
N GLY A 28 -5.76 -3.11 17.44
CA GLY A 28 -6.13 -3.35 18.84
C GLY A 28 -7.45 -4.10 19.03
N LYS A 29 -7.93 -4.80 18.00
CA LYS A 29 -9.18 -5.58 18.00
C LYS A 29 -8.97 -7.08 18.26
N ASP A 30 -7.73 -7.53 18.25
CA ASP A 30 -7.32 -8.90 18.53
C ASP A 30 -6.16 -8.91 19.54
N ALA A 31 -5.95 -10.04 20.20
CA ALA A 31 -4.86 -10.26 21.13
C ALA A 31 -4.37 -11.72 21.03
N MET A 32 -3.09 -11.94 21.32
CA MET A 32 -2.48 -13.26 21.42
C MET A 32 -1.99 -13.50 22.85
N PRO A 33 -2.87 -13.91 23.79
CA PRO A 33 -2.52 -14.07 25.20
C PRO A 33 -1.37 -15.04 25.45
N GLN A 34 -1.18 -16.03 24.56
CA GLN A 34 -0.06 -16.98 24.66
C GLN A 34 1.32 -16.33 24.49
N TYR A 35 1.38 -15.13 23.91
CA TYR A 35 2.60 -14.35 23.75
C TYR A 35 2.63 -13.12 24.67
N ALA A 36 1.74 -13.03 25.66
CA ALA A 36 1.67 -11.89 26.57
C ALA A 36 3.01 -11.60 27.26
N GLY A 37 3.40 -10.31 27.25
CA GLY A 37 4.65 -9.85 27.85
C GLY A 37 5.93 -10.32 27.13
N THR A 38 5.82 -10.82 25.90
CA THR A 38 6.96 -11.34 25.13
C THR A 38 7.29 -10.49 23.92
N LYS A 39 8.50 -10.67 23.39
CA LYS A 39 8.93 -10.09 22.11
C LYS A 39 9.16 -11.21 21.10
N GLN A 40 8.32 -11.27 20.07
CA GLN A 40 8.35 -12.32 19.07
C GLN A 40 9.00 -11.82 17.78
N ARG A 41 9.76 -12.69 17.11
CA ARG A 41 10.27 -12.43 15.76
C ARG A 41 9.16 -12.67 14.76
N ILE A 42 9.05 -11.80 13.77
CA ILE A 42 8.13 -11.99 12.64
C ILE A 42 8.85 -11.81 11.30
N ALA A 43 8.26 -12.37 10.26
CA ALA A 43 8.65 -12.14 8.88
C ALA A 43 7.46 -11.73 8.02
N ASP A 44 7.65 -10.65 7.28
CA ASP A 44 6.75 -10.13 6.28
C ASP A 44 7.26 -10.62 4.92
N VAL A 45 6.47 -11.46 4.26
CA VAL A 45 6.84 -12.11 2.99
C VAL A 45 5.95 -11.56 1.89
N ILE A 46 6.54 -10.79 0.99
CA ILE A 46 5.87 -10.30 -0.21
C ILE A 46 5.97 -11.40 -1.26
N VAL A 47 4.81 -11.85 -1.74
CA VAL A 47 4.68 -12.89 -2.76
C VAL A 47 3.95 -12.35 -3.97
N GLU A 48 4.48 -12.67 -5.14
CA GLU A 48 3.81 -12.48 -6.41
C GLU A 48 2.86 -13.63 -6.67
N ASN A 49 1.67 -13.28 -7.14
CA ASN A 49 0.61 -14.20 -7.50
C ASN A 49 0.19 -14.05 -8.96
N GLU A 50 -0.10 -15.21 -9.57
CA GLU A 50 -0.81 -15.35 -10.83
C GLU A 50 -2.11 -16.10 -10.58
N GLY A 51 -3.25 -15.53 -10.96
CA GLY A 51 -4.55 -16.20 -10.78
C GLY A 51 -4.82 -16.67 -9.34
N ARG A 52 -4.44 -15.87 -8.33
CA ARG A 52 -4.52 -16.17 -6.88
C ARG A 52 -3.60 -17.29 -6.38
N LYS A 53 -2.73 -17.85 -7.24
CA LYS A 53 -1.70 -18.80 -6.83
C LYS A 53 -0.38 -18.07 -6.64
N PRO A 54 0.33 -18.28 -5.51
CA PRO A 54 1.68 -17.76 -5.34
C PRO A 54 2.62 -18.42 -6.34
N VAL A 55 3.39 -17.61 -7.05
CA VAL A 55 4.34 -18.07 -8.07
C VAL A 55 5.79 -17.72 -7.72
N ARG A 56 6.02 -16.66 -6.93
CA ARG A 56 7.37 -16.23 -6.54
C ARG A 56 7.37 -15.45 -5.23
N ILE A 57 8.40 -15.62 -4.41
CA ILE A 57 8.69 -14.71 -3.29
C ILE A 57 9.48 -13.52 -3.86
N GLU A 58 8.94 -12.33 -3.70
CA GLU A 58 9.58 -11.09 -4.17
C GLU A 58 10.52 -10.53 -3.10
N ARG A 59 10.10 -10.52 -1.84
CA ARG A 59 10.88 -9.97 -0.74
C ARG A 59 10.50 -10.62 0.59
N VAL A 60 11.46 -10.70 1.50
CA VAL A 60 11.27 -11.07 2.90
C VAL A 60 11.87 -9.98 3.79
N GLN A 61 11.12 -9.52 4.78
CA GLN A 61 11.59 -8.58 5.79
C GLN A 61 11.33 -9.15 7.18
N GLY A 62 12.37 -9.19 8.01
CA GLY A 62 12.27 -9.59 9.40
C GLY A 62 12.02 -8.39 10.30
N SER A 63 11.13 -8.53 11.28
CA SER A 63 10.91 -7.52 12.32
C SER A 63 10.54 -8.17 13.65
N TYR A 64 10.23 -7.37 14.66
CA TYR A 64 9.83 -7.85 15.98
C TYR A 64 8.49 -7.25 16.38
N LEU A 65 7.61 -8.10 16.92
CA LEU A 65 6.41 -7.67 17.62
C LEU A 65 6.63 -7.76 19.12
N THR A 66 6.39 -6.65 19.82
CA THR A 66 6.35 -6.63 21.27
C THR A 66 4.90 -6.76 21.71
N PHE A 67 4.61 -7.80 22.46
CA PHE A 67 3.30 -8.08 23.03
C PHE A 67 3.24 -7.56 24.47
N GLU A 68 2.18 -6.81 24.76
CA GLU A 68 1.87 -6.31 26.10
C GLU A 68 1.36 -7.44 27.01
N GLU A 69 1.10 -7.12 28.29
CA GLU A 69 0.66 -8.08 29.32
C GLU A 69 -0.64 -8.81 28.98
N LYS A 70 -1.46 -8.26 28.09
CA LYS A 70 -2.71 -8.90 27.63
C LYS A 70 -2.55 -9.62 26.28
N GLY A 71 -1.34 -9.68 25.73
CA GLY A 71 -1.08 -10.20 24.39
C GLY A 71 -1.52 -9.25 23.27
N GLN A 72 -1.74 -7.98 23.58
CA GLN A 72 -1.98 -6.93 22.58
C GLN A 72 -0.64 -6.48 22.01
N VAL A 73 -0.62 -5.94 20.80
CA VAL A 73 0.61 -5.44 20.19
C VAL A 73 0.65 -3.93 20.31
N HIS A 74 1.79 -3.40 20.76
CA HIS A 74 1.97 -1.96 20.88
C HIS A 74 1.93 -1.30 19.49
N SER A 75 1.03 -0.32 19.32
CA SER A 75 0.74 0.38 18.06
C SER A 75 1.96 0.98 17.35
N ASP A 76 2.96 1.44 18.10
CA ASP A 76 3.98 2.37 17.59
C ASP A 76 5.09 1.67 16.79
N LEU A 77 5.28 0.36 17.03
CA LEU A 77 6.29 -0.46 16.33
C LEU A 77 5.74 -1.10 15.05
N VAL A 78 4.44 -1.41 15.00
CA VAL A 78 3.81 -2.01 13.82
C VAL A 78 3.40 -0.96 12.80
N ALA A 79 3.02 0.24 13.26
CA ALA A 79 2.57 1.30 12.37
C ALA A 79 3.63 1.74 11.35
N SER A 80 4.92 1.82 11.71
CA SER A 80 5.93 2.39 10.80
C SER A 80 6.33 1.44 9.65
N GLY A 81 6.62 0.16 9.95
CA GLY A 81 7.00 -0.83 8.94
C GLY A 81 5.81 -1.27 8.08
N PHE A 82 4.65 -1.47 8.72
CA PHE A 82 3.46 -1.97 8.04
C PHE A 82 2.76 -0.89 7.21
N ALA A 83 2.68 0.36 7.69
CA ALA A 83 2.09 1.44 6.90
C ALA A 83 2.97 1.81 5.70
N ALA A 84 4.30 1.78 5.85
CA ALA A 84 5.21 1.98 4.73
C ALA A 84 5.03 0.88 3.66
N LEU A 85 4.86 -0.37 4.10
CA LEU A 85 4.64 -1.51 3.23
C LEU A 85 3.27 -1.46 2.53
N GLU A 86 2.18 -1.17 3.25
CA GLU A 86 0.84 -0.97 2.67
C GLU A 86 0.85 0.15 1.63
N THR A 87 1.52 1.26 1.94
CA THR A 87 1.66 2.40 1.01
C THR A 87 2.42 1.98 -0.26
N GLY A 88 3.53 1.25 -0.10
CA GLY A 88 4.31 0.73 -1.23
C GLY A 88 3.52 -0.22 -2.12
N MET A 89 2.71 -1.10 -1.54
CA MET A 89 1.85 -2.01 -2.30
C MET A 89 0.72 -1.28 -3.02
N ALA A 90 0.03 -0.36 -2.34
CA ALA A 90 -1.02 0.44 -2.95
C ALA A 90 -0.48 1.23 -4.15
N LEU A 91 0.73 1.78 -4.04
CA LEU A 91 1.42 2.43 -5.15
C LEU A 91 1.74 1.43 -6.28
N ALA A 92 2.33 0.27 -5.96
CA ALA A 92 2.67 -0.75 -6.95
C ALA A 92 1.43 -1.24 -7.74
N ASP A 93 0.28 -1.41 -7.07
CA ASP A 93 -0.97 -1.77 -7.72
C ASP A 93 -1.56 -0.61 -8.54
N ALA A 94 -1.43 0.65 -8.08
CA ALA A 94 -1.84 1.82 -8.85
C ALA A 94 -1.04 1.97 -10.15
N LEU A 95 0.28 1.74 -10.10
CA LEU A 95 1.16 1.78 -11.27
C LEU A 95 0.88 0.67 -12.28
N LYS A 96 0.33 -0.48 -11.84
CA LYS A 96 -0.10 -1.57 -12.72
C LYS A 96 -1.42 -1.28 -13.46
N LYS A 97 -2.23 -0.33 -13.00
CA LYS A 97 -3.44 0.08 -13.72
C LYS A 97 -3.03 0.96 -14.90
N PRO A 98 -3.51 0.70 -16.14
CA PRO A 98 -3.27 1.61 -17.25
C PRO A 98 -3.80 2.98 -16.85
N HIS A 99 -2.93 3.98 -16.86
CA HIS A 99 -3.32 5.35 -16.53
C HIS A 99 -4.49 5.73 -17.43
N ALA A 100 -5.55 6.25 -16.81
CA ALA A 100 -6.77 6.64 -17.49
C ALA A 100 -6.41 7.52 -18.70
N LYS A 101 -7.10 7.25 -19.82
CA LYS A 101 -6.95 8.00 -21.07
C LYS A 101 -6.96 9.49 -20.75
N ILE A 102 -5.82 10.16 -20.89
CA ILE A 102 -5.70 11.61 -20.78
C ILE A 102 -6.54 12.15 -21.93
N VAL A 103 -7.73 12.69 -21.60
CA VAL A 103 -8.56 13.40 -22.56
C VAL A 103 -8.11 14.84 -22.49
N ASP A 104 -7.46 15.29 -23.55
CA ASP A 104 -7.06 16.68 -23.71
C ASP A 104 -8.34 17.53 -23.83
N ILE A 105 -8.70 18.20 -22.74
CA ILE A 105 -9.78 19.19 -22.69
C ILE A 105 -9.22 20.56 -23.09
N THR A 106 -8.59 20.63 -24.26
CA THR A 106 -8.38 21.90 -24.92
C THR A 106 -9.74 22.38 -25.44
N PRO A 107 -10.30 23.50 -24.95
CA PRO A 107 -11.54 24.02 -25.49
C PRO A 107 -11.28 24.47 -26.94
N GLN A 108 -11.94 23.80 -27.90
CA GLN A 108 -11.95 24.27 -29.28
C GLN A 108 -12.84 25.52 -29.36
N LEU A 109 -12.21 26.69 -29.22
CA LEU A 109 -12.84 27.97 -29.53
C LEU A 109 -13.00 28.09 -31.05
N ASN A 110 -14.17 27.72 -31.55
CA ASN A 110 -14.59 28.04 -32.91
C ASN A 110 -14.69 29.56 -33.02
N THR A 111 -13.67 30.18 -33.61
CA THR A 111 -13.63 31.63 -33.82
C THR A 111 -14.45 31.95 -35.06
N SER A 112 -15.75 32.14 -34.89
CA SER A 112 -16.61 32.78 -35.87
C SER A 112 -17.10 34.08 -35.27
N GLN A 113 -16.45 35.20 -35.60
CA GLN A 113 -17.14 36.47 -35.90
C GLN A 113 -16.13 37.52 -36.37
N THR A 114 -16.18 37.75 -37.67
CA THR A 114 -15.82 39.00 -38.34
C THR A 114 -16.58 40.15 -37.71
N LEU A 115 -15.88 41.21 -37.29
CA LEU A 115 -16.47 42.55 -37.19
C LEU A 115 -15.40 43.59 -37.49
N SER A 116 -15.65 44.29 -38.59
CA SER A 116 -14.88 45.42 -39.09
C SER A 116 -14.91 46.58 -38.11
N LEU A 117 -13.82 47.35 -38.01
CA LEU A 117 -13.89 48.81 -38.07
C LEU A 117 -12.49 49.40 -38.32
N ARG A 118 -12.41 50.10 -39.45
CA ARG A 118 -11.32 50.99 -39.87
C ARG A 118 -11.19 52.19 -38.94
N ALA A 119 -9.95 52.61 -38.68
CA ALA A 119 -9.43 53.99 -38.61
C ALA A 119 -8.14 53.95 -37.75
N ALA A 120 -7.01 54.59 -38.04
CA ALA A 120 -6.57 55.44 -39.15
C ALA A 120 -5.04 55.66 -38.98
N CYS A 121 -4.42 56.14 -40.05
CA CYS A 121 -3.11 56.80 -40.17
C CYS A 121 -1.84 55.95 -40.35
N ASP A 122 -1.47 55.89 -41.63
CA ASP A 122 -0.20 55.51 -42.25
C ASP A 122 0.94 56.54 -42.02
N PRO A 123 2.19 56.22 -42.41
CA PRO A 123 3.43 56.81 -41.90
C PRO A 123 4.03 57.89 -42.82
N VAL A 124 4.87 58.78 -42.26
CA VAL A 124 6.15 59.26 -42.84
C VAL A 124 7.10 59.60 -41.70
#